data_AF-A0A3N6F9F7-F1
#
_entry.id   AF-A0A3N6F9F7-F1
#
_cell.length_a   1.000
_cell.length_b   1.000
_cell.length_c   1.000
_cell.angle_alpha   90.00
_cell.angle_beta   90.00
_cell.angle_gamma   90.00
#
_symmetry.space_group_name_H-M   'P 1'
#
loop_
_entity.id
_entity.type
_entity.pdbx_description
1 polymer ?
#
loop_
_entity_poly.entity_id
_entity_poly.type
_entity_poly.pdbx_seq_one_letter_code
_entity_poly.pdbx_strand_id
1 'polypeptide(L)' 'MGKSTDLARAKARRLKGMIKESDGIALGDERLKAEGRREQAAARRQEERAREPRGAFEH' A
#
# COMPACT_ATOMS: atom_id res chain seq x y z
N MET A 1 7.45 -17.43 2.12
CA MET A 1 7.65 -16.08 2.70
C MET A 1 6.60 -15.91 3.78
N GLY A 2 6.96 -15.36 4.95
CA GLY A 2 6.06 -15.26 6.10
C GLY A 2 5.18 -14.01 6.03
N LYS A 3 3.96 -14.09 6.58
CA LYS A 3 2.94 -13.03 6.60
C LYS A 3 3.47 -11.65 7.04
N SER A 4 4.45 -11.63 7.95
CA SER A 4 5.12 -10.40 8.40
C SER A 4 5.90 -9.68 7.29
N THR A 5 6.53 -10.44 6.39
CA THR A 5 7.27 -9.90 5.25
C THR A 5 6.33 -9.31 4.19
N ASP A 6 5.18 -9.94 3.98
CA ASP A 6 4.16 -9.46 3.04
C ASP A 6 3.49 -8.17 3.54
N LEU A 7 3.19 -8.10 4.84
CA LEU A 7 2.66 -6.89 5.47
C LEU A 7 3.69 -5.75 5.44
N ALA A 8 4.96 -6.03 5.74
CA ALA A 8 6.03 -5.03 5.67
C ALA A 8 6.21 -4.49 4.23
N ARG A 9 6.15 -5.37 3.23
CA ARG A 9 6.23 -4.98 1.82
C ARG A 9 5.03 -4.14 1.38
N ALA A 10 3.83 -4.48 1.84
CA ALA A 10 2.62 -3.70 1.57
C ALA A 10 2.73 -2.29 2.17
N LYS A 11 3.18 -2.17 3.41
CA LYS A 11 3.43 -0.88 4.08
C LYS A 11 4.50 -0.05 3.37
N ALA A 12 5.61 -0.67 2.95
CA ALA A 12 6.67 0.02 2.22
C ALA A 12 6.17 0.59 0.87
N ARG A 13 5.34 -0.18 0.13
CA ARG A 13 4.71 0.29 -1.11
C ARG A 13 3.74 1.45 -0.86
N ARG A 14 2.99 1.40 0.23
CA ARG A 14 2.10 2.50 0.62
C ARG A 14 2.89 3.78 0.90
N LEU A 15 3.97 3.69 1.68
CA LEU A 15 4.82 4.84 1.97
C LEU A 15 5.43 5.44 0.70
N LYS A 16 5.91 4.59 -0.22
CA LYS A 16 6.43 5.03 -1.52
C LYS A 16 5.37 5.81 -2.32
N GLY A 17 4.14 5.30 -2.35
CA GLY A 17 3.04 5.99 -3.03
C GLY A 17 2.68 7.34 -2.37
N MET A 18 2.79 7.46 -1.04
CA MET A 18 2.61 8.74 -0.35
C MET A 18 3.67 9.76 -0.74
N ILE A 19 4.95 9.35 -0.79
CA ILE A 19 6.06 10.23 -1.20
C ILE A 19 5.81 10.76 -2.60
N LYS A 20 5.44 9.89 -3.55
CA LYS A 20 5.12 10.31 -4.93
C LYS A 20 3.93 11.26 -5.00
N GLU A 21 2.90 11.04 -4.18
CA GLU A 21 1.76 11.95 -4.13
C GLU A 21 2.18 13.33 -3.64
N SER A 22 2.93 13.38 -2.54
CA SER A 22 3.46 14.62 -1.97
C SER A 22 4.39 15.35 -2.94
N ASP A 23 5.32 14.64 -3.58
CA ASP A 23 6.24 15.20 -4.57
C ASP A 23 5.46 15.72 -5.79
N GLY A 24 4.45 14.98 -6.26
CA GLY A 24 3.60 15.41 -7.35
C GLY A 24 2.79 16.67 -7.02
N ILE A 25 2.35 16.83 -5.77
CA ILE A 25 1.71 18.07 -5.30
C ILE A 25 2.73 19.22 -5.26
N ALA A 26 3.91 18.99 -4.67
CA ALA A 26 4.94 20.01 -4.50
C ALA A 26 5.52 20.50 -5.83
N LEU A 27 5.67 19.60 -6.81
CA LEU A 27 6.24 19.87 -8.12
C LEU A 27 5.19 20.26 -9.18
N GLY A 28 3.89 20.19 -8.84
CA GLY A 28 2.81 20.38 -9.82
C GLY A 28 2.73 19.26 -10.89
N ASP A 29 3.30 18.09 -10.60
CA ASP A 29 3.30 16.94 -11.50
C ASP A 29 2.08 16.03 -11.22
N GLU A 30 1.01 16.25 -11.98
CA GLU A 30 -0.23 15.48 -11.94
C GLU A 30 -0.01 13.98 -12.22
N ARG A 31 0.97 13.62 -13.05
CA ARG A 31 1.27 12.22 -13.37
C ARG A 31 1.90 11.54 -12.17
N LEU A 32 2.89 12.17 -11.53
CA LEU A 32 3.55 11.65 -10.33
C LEU A 32 2.55 11.52 -9.18
N LYS A 33 1.67 12.51 -9.01
CA LYS A 33 0.58 12.49 -8.04
C LYS A 33 -0.38 11.31 -8.27
N ALA A 34 -0.79 11.09 -9.52
CA ALA A 34 -1.67 9.98 -9.89
C ALA A 34 -1.01 8.61 -9.70
N GLU A 35 0.29 8.51 -9.97
CA GLU A 35 1.07 7.30 -9.75
C GLU A 35 1.16 6.96 -8.26
N GLY A 36 1.40 7.96 -7.41
CA GLY A 36 1.38 7.83 -5.96
C GLY A 36 0.06 7.28 -5.43
N ARG A 37 -1.07 7.84 -5.88
CA ARG A 37 -2.42 7.34 -5.53
C ARG A 37 -2.64 5.88 -5.95
N ARG A 38 -2.19 5.50 -7.15
CA ARG A 38 -2.33 4.12 -7.66
C ARG A 38 -1.53 3.12 -6.83
N GLU A 39 -0.30 3.47 -6.46
CA GLU A 39 0.55 2.62 -5.60
C GLU A 39 -0.04 2.44 -4.20
N GLN A 40 -0.55 3.52 -3.60
CA GLN A 40 -1.24 3.45 -2.30
C GLN A 40 -2.48 2.56 -2.36
N ALA A 41 -3.31 2.68 -3.40
CA ALA A 41 -4.50 1.84 -3.58
C ALA A 41 -4.16 0.35 -3.75
N ALA A 42 -3.09 0.04 -4.50
CA ALA A 42 -2.61 -1.33 -4.67
C ALA A 42 -2.01 -1.90 -3.37
N ALA A 43 -1.33 -1.07 -2.59
CA ALA A 43 -0.82 -1.46 -1.27
C ALA A 43 -1.98 -1.75 -0.30
N ARG A 44 -3.03 -0.93 -0.29
CA ARG A 44 -4.22 -1.13 0.56
C ARG A 44 -4.91 -2.46 0.29
N ARG A 45 -5.07 -2.84 -0.99
CA ARG A 45 -5.62 -4.15 -1.38
C ARG A 45 -4.74 -5.32 -0.93
N GLN A 46 -3.42 -5.16 -0.93
CA GLN A 46 -2.51 -6.18 -0.40
C GLN A 46 -2.55 -6.24 1.13
N GLU A 47 -2.60 -5.10 1.82
CA GLU A 47 -2.76 -5.05 3.29
C GLU A 47 -4.07 -5.74 3.70
N GLU A 48 -5.17 -5.51 2.99
CA GLU A 48 -6.47 -6.13 3.27
C GLU A 48 -6.44 -7.66 3.09
N ARG A 49 -5.88 -8.15 1.97
CA ARG A 49 -5.67 -9.58 1.74
C ARG A 49 -4.73 -10.23 2.76
N ALA A 50 -3.71 -9.51 3.21
CA ALA A 50 -2.77 -10.01 4.21
C ALA A 50 -3.35 -9.96 5.63
N ARG A 51 -4.33 -9.09 5.87
CA ARG A 51 -5.00 -8.91 7.17
C ARG A 51 -6.21 -9.82 7.34
N GLU A 52 -6.67 -10.52 6.30
CA GLU A 52 -7.76 -11.50 6.41
C GLU A 52 -7.39 -12.60 7.43
N PRO A 53 -8.07 -12.67 8.59
CA PRO A 53 -7.78 -13.66 9.59
C PRO A 53 -8.42 -14.98 9.16
N ARG A 54 -7.60 -15.98 8.81
CA ARG A 54 -8.03 -17.37 9.06
C ARG A 54 -8.00 -17.58 10.57
N GLY A 55 -9.14 -17.32 11.22
CA GLY A 55 -9.28 -17.43 12.68
C GLY A 55 -10.69 -17.23 13.22
N ALA A 56 -11.73 -17.44 12.40
CA ALA A 56 -13.13 -17.51 12.86
C ALA A 56 -13.76 -18.88 12.56
N PHE A 57 -12.94 -19.92 12.53
CA PHE A 57 -13.38 -21.32 12.44
C PHE A 57 -12.48 -22.18 13.33
N GLU A 58 -12.66 -22.09 14.64
CA GLU A 58 -12.46 -23.23 15.53
C GLU A 58 -13.76 -23.41 16.32
N HIS A 59 -14.20 -24.67 16.38
CA HIS A 59 -15.52 -25.18 16.77
C HIS A 59 -15.46 -25.70 18.21
#